data_AF-A0AAV6FXB7-F1
#
_entry.id   AF-A0AAV6FXB7-F1
#
_cell.length_a   1.000
_cell.length_b   1.000
_cell.length_c   1.000
_cell.angle_alpha   90.00
_cell.angle_beta   90.00
_cell.angle_gamma   90.00
#
_symmetry.space_group_name_H-M   'P 1'
#
loop_
_entity.id
_entity.type
_entity.pdbx_description
1 polymer ?
#
loop_
_entity_poly.entity_id
_entity_poly.type
_entity_poly.pdbx_seq_one_letter_code
_entity_poly.pdbx_strand_id
1 'polypeptide(L)'
;MDSFQTDLRRRIDSLECHFTWNLSRNVSILHRQQEHLEDRSRHGCAWEGHLYNLLGYVIYHIKDSAEEALAHLRQAEVVLKEREPEGRGPHLLVNQANLAWVHYHLEELPECQAYLEEVARLQEDFPAPPGCELHPEVYGEKGWTQVKFEYDLKKQAVANFEMALRGDPDRKEWHVGLAIAKYKLYEGNDELTEEIIEQIKIAKTKDPDNLHMLTIYWNALAKVGRKTEETVREVHDLAQQLKPDLDGLGDILHFLRLHDSLDSALQVGEEIVRKHPFEREAKKQLALCYKWKIFEMQNSSIKVS
;
A
#
# COMPACT_ATOMS: atom_id res chain seq x y z
N MET A 1 -5.40 -37.28 -15.07
CA MET A 1 -5.90 -35.90 -14.97
C MET A 1 -6.53 -35.58 -16.31
N ASP A 2 -7.75 -35.06 -16.29
CA ASP A 2 -8.50 -34.69 -17.49
C ASP A 2 -7.75 -33.57 -18.25
N SER A 3 -7.75 -33.63 -19.59
CA SER A 3 -7.11 -32.61 -20.45
C SER A 3 -7.70 -31.23 -20.18
N PHE A 4 -9.00 -31.17 -19.88
CA PHE A 4 -9.71 -29.95 -19.53
C PHE A 4 -9.21 -29.33 -18.22
N GLN A 5 -9.09 -30.14 -17.15
CA GLN A 5 -8.56 -29.67 -15.86
C GLN A 5 -7.11 -29.20 -15.97
N THR A 6 -6.32 -29.84 -16.83
CA THR A 6 -4.91 -29.46 -17.06
C THR A 6 -4.81 -28.10 -17.76
N ASP A 7 -5.70 -27.83 -18.71
CA ASP A 7 -5.76 -26.55 -19.42
C ASP A 7 -6.26 -25.41 -18.53
N LEU A 8 -7.33 -25.67 -17.77
CA LEU A 8 -7.91 -24.72 -16.81
C LEU A 8 -6.88 -24.31 -15.76
N ARG A 9 -6.15 -25.28 -15.20
CA ARG A 9 -5.08 -25.01 -14.23
C ARG A 9 -4.01 -24.07 -14.80
N ARG A 10 -3.58 -24.30 -16.05
CA ARG A 10 -2.58 -23.43 -16.70
C ARG A 10 -3.08 -22.00 -16.82
N ARG A 11 -4.36 -21.81 -17.16
CA ARG A 11 -4.99 -20.47 -17.23
C ARG A 11 -5.01 -19.80 -15.85
N ILE A 12 -5.39 -20.53 -14.81
CA ILE A 12 -5.41 -20.04 -13.43
C ILE A 12 -4.01 -19.64 -12.94
N ASP A 13 -3.00 -20.47 -13.19
CA ASP A 13 -1.60 -20.19 -12.80
C ASP A 13 -1.01 -18.97 -13.54
N SER A 14 -1.57 -18.60 -14.70
CA SER A 14 -1.14 -17.44 -15.51
C SER A 14 -1.87 -16.14 -15.19
N LEU A 15 -2.87 -16.15 -14.31
CA LEU A 15 -3.62 -14.95 -13.97
C LEU A 15 -2.72 -13.91 -13.29
N GLU A 16 -3.04 -12.63 -13.47
CA GLU A 16 -2.40 -11.53 -12.75
C GLU A 16 -3.28 -11.09 -11.58
N CYS A 17 -3.09 -11.73 -10.43
CA CYS A 17 -3.87 -11.48 -9.23
C CYS A 17 -3.08 -11.75 -7.94
N HIS A 18 -3.66 -11.46 -6.79
CA HIS A 18 -2.95 -11.53 -5.51
C HIS A 18 -2.42 -12.94 -5.19
N PHE A 19 -3.14 -13.96 -5.67
CA PHE A 19 -2.79 -15.36 -5.44
C PHE A 19 -1.64 -15.88 -6.31
N THR A 20 -1.31 -15.18 -7.41
CA THR A 20 -0.22 -15.53 -8.35
C THR A 20 0.97 -14.58 -8.27
N TRP A 21 0.86 -13.46 -7.56
CA TRP A 21 1.94 -12.47 -7.38
C TRP A 21 3.04 -12.88 -6.39
N ASN A 22 3.06 -14.13 -5.92
CA ASN A 22 4.06 -14.65 -4.99
C ASN A 22 4.23 -13.78 -3.72
N LEU A 23 3.10 -13.25 -3.21
CA LEU A 23 3.08 -12.48 -1.98
C LEU A 23 3.46 -13.36 -0.77
N SER A 24 3.97 -12.71 0.27
CA SER A 24 4.38 -13.42 1.48
C SER A 24 3.21 -14.08 2.19
N ARG A 25 3.40 -15.35 2.54
CA ARG A 25 2.47 -16.12 3.40
C ARG A 25 2.87 -16.09 4.87
N ASN A 26 3.77 -15.18 5.26
CA ASN A 26 4.14 -15.01 6.66
C ASN A 26 2.94 -14.48 7.46
N VAL A 27 2.41 -15.31 8.37
CA VAL A 27 1.21 -15.02 9.16
C VAL A 27 1.31 -13.70 9.94
N SER A 28 2.49 -13.37 10.49
CA SER A 28 2.67 -12.10 11.23
C SER A 28 2.61 -10.87 10.33
N ILE A 29 3.09 -10.99 9.08
CA ILE A 29 2.98 -9.92 8.08
C ILE A 29 1.52 -9.78 7.66
N LEU A 30 0.85 -10.89 7.36
CA LEU A 30 -0.55 -10.90 6.95
C LEU A 30 -1.45 -10.31 8.04
N HIS A 31 -1.30 -10.67 9.31
CA HIS A 31 -2.07 -10.06 10.40
C HIS A 31 -1.87 -8.55 10.48
N ARG A 32 -0.63 -8.06 10.31
CA ARG A 32 -0.37 -6.61 10.27
C ARG A 32 -1.08 -5.94 9.09
N GLN A 33 -1.11 -6.60 7.92
CA GLN A 33 -1.85 -6.08 6.77
C GLN A 33 -3.36 -6.09 7.03
N GLN A 34 -3.90 -7.15 7.61
CA GLN A 34 -5.31 -7.24 7.98
C GLN A 34 -5.70 -6.05 8.87
N GLU A 35 -4.99 -5.84 9.98
CA GLU A 35 -5.27 -4.74 10.91
C GLU A 35 -5.22 -3.38 10.21
N HIS A 36 -4.19 -3.16 9.40
CA HIS A 36 -4.02 -1.91 8.66
C HIS A 36 -5.16 -1.67 7.65
N LEU A 37 -5.53 -2.69 6.87
CA LEU A 37 -6.58 -2.57 5.86
C LEU A 37 -7.96 -2.39 6.49
N GLU A 38 -8.26 -3.10 7.58
CA GLU A 38 -9.50 -2.93 8.34
C GLU A 38 -9.62 -1.52 8.91
N ASP A 39 -8.54 -0.97 9.49
CA ASP A 39 -8.55 0.40 10.00
C ASP A 39 -8.78 1.41 8.87
N ARG A 40 -8.07 1.24 7.74
CA ARG A 40 -8.24 2.10 6.55
C ARG A 40 -9.65 2.04 5.98
N SER A 41 -10.31 0.88 5.99
CA SER A 41 -11.68 0.74 5.47
C SER A 41 -12.71 1.55 6.27
N ARG A 42 -12.43 1.90 7.54
CA ARG A 42 -13.36 2.69 8.38
C ARG A 42 -13.42 4.17 8.02
N HIS A 43 -12.39 4.71 7.37
CA HIS A 43 -12.30 6.14 7.06
C HIS A 43 -12.65 6.48 5.61
N GLY A 44 -13.02 5.46 4.81
CA GLY A 44 -13.18 5.57 3.37
C GLY A 44 -11.83 5.81 2.68
N CYS A 45 -11.61 5.19 1.51
CA CYS A 45 -10.40 5.45 0.75
C CYS A 45 -10.67 5.39 -0.76
N ALA A 46 -9.96 6.22 -1.53
CA ALA A 46 -10.12 6.27 -2.99
C ALA A 46 -9.83 4.90 -3.68
N TRP A 47 -9.10 4.02 -2.99
CA TRP A 47 -8.69 2.70 -3.46
C TRP A 47 -9.44 1.54 -2.77
N GLU A 48 -10.63 1.79 -2.24
CA GLU A 48 -11.42 0.83 -1.44
C GLU A 48 -11.65 -0.52 -2.15
N GLY A 49 -11.89 -0.52 -3.46
CA GLY A 49 -11.98 -1.77 -4.23
C GLY A 49 -10.70 -2.62 -4.15
N HIS A 50 -9.54 -2.00 -4.36
CA HIS A 50 -8.23 -2.68 -4.26
C HIS A 50 -7.89 -3.07 -2.82
N LEU A 51 -8.36 -2.29 -1.83
CA LEU A 51 -8.27 -2.63 -0.40
C LEU A 51 -8.96 -3.98 -0.16
N TYR A 52 -10.19 -4.12 -0.62
CA TYR A 52 -10.97 -5.34 -0.46
C TYR A 52 -10.41 -6.52 -1.24
N ASN A 53 -9.80 -6.30 -2.41
CA ASN A 53 -9.05 -7.34 -3.12
C ASN A 53 -7.93 -7.92 -2.26
N LEU A 54 -7.11 -7.05 -1.65
CA LEU A 54 -6.02 -7.48 -0.79
C LEU A 54 -6.52 -8.11 0.51
N LEU A 55 -7.60 -7.59 1.11
CA LEU A 55 -8.23 -8.22 2.27
C LEU A 55 -8.70 -9.65 1.94
N GLY A 56 -9.31 -9.87 0.77
CA GLY A 56 -9.70 -11.21 0.33
C GLY A 56 -8.54 -12.20 0.34
N TYR A 57 -7.39 -11.80 -0.23
CA TYR A 57 -6.16 -12.59 -0.19
C TYR A 57 -5.64 -12.83 1.23
N VAL A 58 -5.58 -11.79 2.06
CA VAL A 58 -5.08 -11.86 3.44
C VAL A 58 -5.96 -12.78 4.29
N ILE A 59 -7.27 -12.63 4.21
CA ILE A 59 -8.25 -13.43 4.96
C ILE A 59 -8.21 -14.90 4.53
N TYR A 60 -8.11 -15.16 3.23
CA TYR A 60 -7.97 -16.52 2.70
C TYR A 60 -6.81 -17.26 3.37
N HIS A 61 -5.65 -16.62 3.53
CA HIS A 61 -4.47 -17.25 4.10
C HIS A 61 -4.39 -17.22 5.64
N ILE A 62 -4.98 -16.25 6.32
CA ILE A 62 -4.97 -16.19 7.79
C ILE A 62 -6.02 -17.13 8.39
N LYS A 63 -7.23 -17.12 7.83
CA LYS A 63 -8.38 -17.82 8.42
C LYS A 63 -8.66 -19.18 7.78
N ASP A 64 -8.02 -19.49 6.66
CA ASP A 64 -8.32 -20.67 5.84
C ASP A 64 -9.82 -20.75 5.47
N SER A 65 -10.46 -19.58 5.28
CA SER A 65 -11.87 -19.47 4.91
C SER A 65 -12.01 -18.81 3.54
N ALA A 66 -12.39 -19.62 2.56
CA ALA A 66 -12.68 -19.16 1.22
C ALA A 66 -13.98 -18.33 1.18
N GLU A 67 -14.96 -18.63 2.02
CA GLU A 67 -16.23 -17.92 2.09
C GLU A 67 -16.03 -16.46 2.54
N GLU A 68 -15.26 -16.25 3.61
CA GLU A 68 -14.94 -14.89 4.06
C GLU A 68 -14.07 -14.14 3.06
N ALA A 69 -13.13 -14.82 2.40
CA ALA A 69 -12.34 -14.23 1.33
C ALA A 69 -13.23 -13.77 0.16
N LEU A 70 -14.16 -14.63 -0.29
CA LEU A 70 -15.12 -14.30 -1.35
C LEU A 70 -16.04 -13.14 -0.96
N ALA A 71 -16.43 -13.01 0.31
CA ALA A 71 -17.22 -11.87 0.76
C ALA A 71 -16.48 -10.54 0.53
N HIS A 72 -15.20 -10.47 0.86
CA HIS A 72 -14.37 -9.30 0.60
C HIS A 72 -14.15 -9.08 -0.91
N LEU A 73 -13.89 -10.14 -1.68
CA LEU A 73 -13.70 -10.02 -3.13
C LEU A 73 -14.98 -9.56 -3.86
N ARG A 74 -16.16 -9.98 -3.41
CA ARG A 74 -17.45 -9.48 -3.94
C ARG A 74 -17.70 -8.04 -3.53
N GLN A 75 -17.32 -7.65 -2.32
CA GLN A 75 -17.37 -6.25 -1.91
C GLN A 75 -16.44 -5.38 -2.77
N ALA A 76 -15.22 -5.86 -3.05
CA ALA A 76 -14.31 -5.21 -3.99
C ALA A 76 -14.96 -5.06 -5.37
N GLU A 77 -15.59 -6.11 -5.87
CA GLU A 77 -16.26 -6.10 -7.18
C GLU A 77 -17.34 -5.01 -7.25
N VAL A 78 -18.21 -4.92 -6.25
CA VAL A 78 -19.26 -3.89 -6.17
C VAL A 78 -18.64 -2.49 -6.22
N VAL A 79 -17.69 -2.20 -5.33
CA VAL A 79 -17.04 -0.89 -5.24
C VAL A 79 -16.31 -0.52 -6.54
N LEU A 80 -15.64 -1.49 -7.18
CA LEU A 80 -14.94 -1.26 -8.43
C LEU A 80 -15.92 -1.01 -9.59
N LYS A 81 -17.04 -1.72 -9.67
CA LYS A 81 -18.06 -1.47 -10.69
C LYS A 81 -18.68 -0.07 -10.54
N GLU A 82 -18.89 0.41 -9.33
CA GLU A 82 -19.45 1.75 -9.08
C GLU A 82 -18.55 2.92 -9.50
N ARG A 83 -17.27 2.68 -9.77
CA ARG A 83 -16.34 3.74 -10.20
C ARG A 83 -16.68 4.34 -11.56
N GLU A 84 -17.21 3.52 -12.46
CA GLU A 84 -17.54 3.92 -13.83
C GLU A 84 -19.03 3.69 -14.09
N PRO A 85 -19.75 4.58 -14.81
CA PRO A 85 -21.18 4.43 -15.06
C PRO A 85 -21.57 3.11 -15.73
N GLU A 86 -20.68 2.55 -16.55
CA GLU A 86 -20.88 1.30 -17.29
C GLU A 86 -20.65 0.06 -16.42
N GLY A 87 -20.14 0.21 -15.20
CA GLY A 87 -19.87 -0.93 -14.32
C GLY A 87 -18.72 -1.82 -14.81
N ARG A 88 -17.89 -1.34 -15.73
CA ARG A 88 -16.82 -2.10 -16.38
C ARG A 88 -15.58 -1.23 -16.57
N GLY A 89 -14.42 -1.87 -16.64
CA GLY A 89 -13.15 -1.21 -16.87
C GLY A 89 -11.95 -2.05 -16.45
N PRO A 90 -10.73 -1.65 -16.83
CA PRO A 90 -9.52 -2.41 -16.56
C PRO A 90 -9.18 -2.53 -15.06
N HIS A 91 -9.71 -1.66 -14.21
CA HIS A 91 -9.58 -1.73 -12.75
C HIS A 91 -10.25 -2.96 -12.13
N LEU A 92 -11.10 -3.68 -12.87
CA LEU A 92 -11.71 -4.95 -12.44
C LEU A 92 -10.82 -6.18 -12.72
N LEU A 93 -9.78 -6.07 -13.56
CA LEU A 93 -8.99 -7.23 -14.01
C LEU A 93 -8.46 -8.08 -12.85
N VAL A 94 -7.84 -7.44 -11.86
CA VAL A 94 -7.28 -8.13 -10.69
C VAL A 94 -8.38 -8.75 -9.82
N ASN A 95 -9.51 -8.07 -9.67
CA ASN A 95 -10.64 -8.56 -8.89
C ASN A 95 -11.27 -9.82 -9.52
N GLN A 96 -11.58 -9.77 -10.81
CA GLN A 96 -12.15 -10.92 -11.53
C GLN A 96 -11.18 -12.11 -11.55
N ALA A 97 -9.88 -11.85 -11.69
CA ALA A 97 -8.85 -12.87 -11.60
C ALA A 97 -8.71 -13.48 -10.19
N ASN A 98 -8.85 -12.68 -9.13
CA ASN A 98 -8.92 -13.19 -7.75
C ASN A 98 -10.14 -14.11 -7.56
N LEU A 99 -11.32 -13.68 -8.04
CA LEU A 99 -12.56 -14.47 -7.94
C LEU A 99 -12.45 -15.80 -8.69
N ALA A 100 -11.94 -15.78 -9.93
CA ALA A 100 -11.66 -16.99 -10.71
C ALA A 100 -10.75 -17.96 -9.94
N TRP A 101 -9.66 -17.44 -9.36
CA TRP A 101 -8.69 -18.25 -8.62
C TRP A 101 -9.32 -18.91 -7.39
N VAL A 102 -10.10 -18.20 -6.59
CA VAL A 102 -10.74 -18.76 -5.39
C VAL A 102 -11.81 -19.79 -5.75
N HIS A 103 -12.67 -19.50 -6.73
CA HIS A 103 -13.68 -20.46 -7.21
C HIS A 103 -13.06 -21.74 -7.78
N TYR A 104 -11.92 -21.65 -8.47
CA TYR A 104 -11.17 -22.83 -8.91
C TYR A 104 -10.74 -23.71 -7.73
N HIS A 105 -10.22 -23.12 -6.65
CA HIS A 105 -9.76 -23.86 -5.47
C HIS A 105 -10.90 -24.42 -4.61
N LEU A 106 -12.12 -23.92 -4.79
CA LEU A 106 -13.35 -24.50 -4.23
C LEU A 106 -13.97 -25.60 -5.11
N GLU A 107 -13.36 -25.92 -6.25
CA GLU A 107 -13.91 -26.83 -7.27
C GLU A 107 -15.24 -26.34 -7.90
N GLU A 108 -15.54 -25.05 -7.76
CA GLU A 108 -16.68 -24.36 -8.37
C GLU A 108 -16.33 -23.95 -9.81
N LEU A 109 -16.18 -24.96 -10.67
CA LEU A 109 -15.69 -24.80 -12.03
C LEU A 109 -16.54 -23.88 -12.93
N PRO A 110 -17.89 -23.92 -12.87
CA PRO A 110 -18.73 -23.00 -13.66
C PRO A 110 -18.48 -21.53 -13.31
N GLU A 111 -18.42 -21.20 -12.03
CA GLU A 111 -18.14 -19.86 -11.51
C GLU A 111 -16.74 -19.41 -11.91
N CYS A 112 -15.74 -20.27 -11.70
CA CYS A 112 -14.36 -20.04 -12.14
C CYS A 112 -14.29 -19.68 -13.63
N GLN A 113 -14.93 -20.49 -14.48
CA GLN A 113 -14.93 -20.28 -15.93
C GLN A 113 -15.63 -18.96 -16.31
N ALA A 114 -16.73 -18.60 -15.65
CA ALA A 114 -17.42 -17.33 -15.90
C ALA A 114 -16.52 -16.12 -15.60
N TYR A 115 -15.78 -16.14 -14.48
CA TYR A 115 -14.83 -15.08 -14.14
C TYR A 115 -13.63 -15.05 -15.11
N LEU A 116 -13.13 -16.20 -15.55
CA LEU A 116 -12.06 -16.25 -16.57
C LEU A 116 -12.51 -15.65 -17.92
N GLU A 117 -13.75 -15.89 -18.31
CA GLU A 117 -14.34 -15.30 -19.51
C GLU A 117 -14.54 -13.79 -19.37
N GLU A 118 -14.89 -13.30 -18.17
CA GLU A 118 -14.92 -11.85 -17.92
C GLU A 118 -13.52 -11.22 -17.97
N VAL A 119 -12.50 -11.87 -17.37
CA VAL A 119 -11.10 -11.40 -17.49
C VAL A 119 -10.69 -11.29 -18.97
N ALA A 120 -10.96 -12.33 -19.77
CA ALA A 120 -10.64 -12.32 -21.20
C ALA A 120 -11.36 -11.18 -21.95
N ARG A 121 -12.66 -10.97 -21.68
CA ARG A 121 -13.43 -9.87 -22.27
C ARG A 121 -12.90 -8.50 -21.86
N LEU A 122 -12.56 -8.29 -20.60
CA LEU A 122 -11.97 -7.03 -20.13
C LEU A 122 -10.61 -6.76 -20.79
N GLN A 123 -9.79 -7.79 -21.01
CA GLN A 123 -8.51 -7.65 -21.73
C GLN A 123 -8.69 -7.32 -23.21
N GLU A 124 -9.74 -7.84 -23.85
CA GLU A 124 -10.09 -7.53 -25.24
C GLU A 124 -10.65 -6.10 -25.38
N ASP A 125 -11.58 -5.72 -24.48
CA ASP A 125 -12.21 -4.40 -24.47
C ASP A 125 -11.23 -3.28 -24.06
N PHE A 126 -10.30 -3.58 -23.15
CA PHE A 126 -9.32 -2.65 -22.58
C PHE A 126 -7.89 -3.19 -22.71
N PRO A 127 -7.35 -3.27 -23.94
CA PRO A 127 -6.03 -3.85 -24.17
C PRO A 127 -4.92 -3.02 -23.52
N ALA A 128 -3.81 -3.67 -23.19
CA ALA A 128 -2.63 -2.99 -22.69
C ALA A 128 -2.11 -1.96 -23.73
N PRO A 129 -1.66 -0.76 -23.29
CA PRO A 129 -1.05 0.22 -24.19
C PRO A 129 0.17 -0.35 -24.94
N PRO A 130 0.51 0.17 -26.12
CA PRO A 130 1.67 -0.29 -26.88
C PRO A 130 2.96 -0.26 -26.05
N GLY A 131 3.67 -1.39 -26.00
CA GLY A 131 4.90 -1.53 -25.22
C GLY A 131 4.71 -1.95 -23.76
N CYS A 132 3.46 -2.13 -23.30
CA CYS A 132 3.13 -2.73 -22.01
C CYS A 132 2.65 -4.17 -22.21
N GLU A 133 3.14 -5.10 -21.38
CA GLU A 133 2.66 -6.49 -21.38
C GLU A 133 1.31 -6.61 -20.66
N LEU A 134 1.14 -5.88 -19.56
CA LEU A 134 -0.09 -5.83 -18.79
C LEU A 134 -0.72 -4.43 -18.86
N HIS A 135 -2.03 -4.36 -18.62
CA HIS A 135 -2.70 -3.07 -18.49
C HIS A 135 -2.14 -2.29 -17.27
N PRO A 136 -1.91 -0.97 -17.36
CA PRO A 136 -1.32 -0.17 -16.29
C PRO A 136 -2.04 -0.25 -14.93
N GLU A 137 -3.37 -0.39 -14.91
CA GLU A 137 -4.14 -0.64 -13.68
C GLU A 137 -3.68 -1.92 -12.94
N VAL A 138 -3.32 -2.98 -13.66
CA VAL A 138 -2.78 -4.22 -13.06
C VAL A 138 -1.40 -3.97 -12.45
N TYR A 139 -0.52 -3.28 -13.18
CA TYR A 139 0.79 -2.90 -12.66
C TYR A 139 0.68 -1.99 -11.43
N GLY A 140 -0.23 -1.01 -11.46
CA GLY A 140 -0.49 -0.10 -10.36
C GLY A 140 -0.95 -0.83 -9.10
N GLU A 141 -1.94 -1.72 -9.21
CA GLU A 141 -2.41 -2.53 -8.07
C GLU A 141 -1.33 -3.48 -7.55
N LYS A 142 -0.58 -4.14 -8.45
CA LYS A 142 0.56 -5.00 -8.08
C LYS A 142 1.63 -4.24 -7.32
N GLY A 143 1.99 -3.04 -7.78
CA GLY A 143 2.94 -2.16 -7.09
C GLY A 143 2.44 -1.75 -5.70
N TRP A 144 1.18 -1.31 -5.61
CA TRP A 144 0.57 -0.93 -4.34
C TRP A 144 0.46 -2.09 -3.36
N THR A 145 0.22 -3.31 -3.84
CA THR A 145 0.21 -4.50 -3.00
C THR A 145 1.62 -4.80 -2.51
N GLN A 146 2.59 -4.95 -3.42
CA GLN A 146 3.94 -5.38 -3.08
C GLN A 146 4.72 -4.41 -2.18
N VAL A 147 4.48 -3.08 -2.26
CA VAL A 147 5.15 -2.09 -1.40
C VAL A 147 4.82 -2.25 0.09
N LYS A 148 3.76 -3.00 0.42
CA LYS A 148 3.32 -3.29 1.80
C LYS A 148 4.07 -4.47 2.44
N PHE A 149 4.85 -5.22 1.66
CA PHE A 149 5.50 -6.46 2.07
C PHE A 149 7.02 -6.29 2.28
N GLU A 150 7.77 -7.38 2.25
CA GLU A 150 9.20 -7.45 2.48
C GLU A 150 10.03 -6.68 1.44
N TYR A 151 11.32 -6.52 1.74
CA TYR A 151 12.25 -5.72 0.95
C TYR A 151 12.31 -6.10 -0.53
N ASP A 152 12.36 -7.38 -0.87
CA ASP A 152 12.42 -7.80 -2.27
C ASP A 152 11.11 -7.57 -3.03
N LEU A 153 9.96 -7.66 -2.36
CA LEU A 153 8.67 -7.27 -2.95
C LEU A 153 8.59 -5.75 -3.14
N LYS A 154 9.12 -4.95 -2.21
CA LYS A 154 9.23 -3.49 -2.40
C LYS A 154 10.08 -3.12 -3.62
N LYS A 155 11.15 -3.87 -3.93
CA LYS A 155 11.92 -3.66 -5.18
C LYS A 155 11.06 -3.93 -6.42
N GLN A 156 10.30 -5.02 -6.40
CA GLN A 156 9.38 -5.34 -7.50
C GLN A 156 8.29 -4.26 -7.63
N ALA A 157 7.84 -3.68 -6.52
CA ALA A 157 6.86 -2.60 -6.53
C ALA A 157 7.35 -1.37 -7.32
N VAL A 158 8.63 -1.00 -7.18
CA VAL A 158 9.23 0.09 -7.99
C VAL A 158 9.09 -0.22 -9.48
N ALA A 159 9.50 -1.41 -9.91
CA ALA A 159 9.41 -1.81 -11.31
C ALA A 159 7.95 -1.82 -11.82
N ASN A 160 7.01 -2.28 -11.00
CA ASN A 160 5.59 -2.26 -11.34
C ASN A 160 5.05 -0.83 -11.50
N PHE A 161 5.36 0.09 -10.60
CA PHE A 161 4.94 1.49 -10.76
C PHE A 161 5.59 2.16 -11.97
N GLU A 162 6.85 1.88 -12.26
CA GLU A 162 7.52 2.36 -13.48
C GLU A 162 6.84 1.83 -14.75
N MET A 163 6.43 0.55 -14.77
CA MET A 163 5.68 -0.02 -15.89
C MET A 163 4.26 0.56 -16.00
N ALA A 164 3.59 0.83 -14.89
CA ALA A 164 2.29 1.51 -14.89
C ALA A 164 2.41 2.91 -15.51
N LEU A 165 3.41 3.70 -15.07
CA LEU A 165 3.68 5.06 -15.57
C LEU A 165 4.16 5.10 -17.02
N ARG A 166 4.66 4.00 -17.60
CA ARG A 166 4.91 3.94 -19.05
C ARG A 166 3.60 3.97 -19.85
N GLY A 167 2.54 3.36 -19.32
CA GLY A 167 1.25 3.31 -20.00
C GLY A 167 0.36 4.53 -19.71
N ASP A 168 0.44 5.11 -18.52
CA ASP A 168 -0.18 6.40 -18.19
C ASP A 168 0.80 7.26 -17.37
N PRO A 169 1.62 8.11 -18.04
CA PRO A 169 2.66 8.92 -17.41
C PRO A 169 2.14 10.02 -16.48
N ASP A 170 0.85 10.36 -16.55
CA ASP A 170 0.31 11.47 -15.78
C ASP A 170 -0.39 11.04 -14.50
N ARG A 171 -0.61 9.73 -14.32
CA ARG A 171 -1.34 9.17 -13.17
C ARG A 171 -0.67 9.49 -11.84
N LYS A 172 -1.27 10.43 -11.10
CA LYS A 172 -0.72 10.92 -9.83
C LYS A 172 -0.56 9.81 -8.78
N GLU A 173 -1.50 8.87 -8.71
CA GLU A 173 -1.48 7.79 -7.72
C GLU A 173 -0.25 6.90 -7.88
N TRP A 174 0.20 6.66 -9.11
CA TRP A 174 1.38 5.82 -9.37
C TRP A 174 2.69 6.58 -9.18
N HIS A 175 2.71 7.90 -9.39
CA HIS A 175 3.84 8.73 -8.95
C HIS A 175 4.01 8.69 -7.42
N VAL A 176 2.91 8.80 -6.67
CA VAL A 176 2.90 8.65 -5.20
C VAL A 176 3.39 7.25 -4.80
N GLY A 177 2.85 6.20 -5.43
CA GLY A 177 3.28 4.82 -5.18
C GLY A 177 4.77 4.59 -5.44
N LEU A 178 5.28 5.09 -6.57
CA LEU A 178 6.70 5.01 -6.95
C LEU A 178 7.59 5.73 -5.94
N ALA A 179 7.21 6.93 -5.52
CA ALA A 179 7.95 7.70 -4.53
C ALA A 179 8.02 6.97 -3.18
N ILE A 180 6.88 6.45 -2.69
CA ILE A 180 6.82 5.67 -1.45
C ILE A 180 7.67 4.41 -1.56
N ALA A 181 7.60 3.68 -2.67
CA ALA A 181 8.38 2.46 -2.87
C ALA A 181 9.89 2.73 -2.85
N LYS A 182 10.35 3.76 -3.58
CA LYS A 182 11.76 4.19 -3.58
C LYS A 182 12.21 4.67 -2.19
N TYR A 183 11.40 5.48 -1.52
CA TYR A 183 11.70 5.97 -0.17
C TYR A 183 11.86 4.83 0.86
N LYS A 184 10.92 3.87 0.89
CA LYS A 184 10.97 2.71 1.78
C LYS A 184 12.12 1.74 1.52
N LEU A 185 12.66 1.71 0.30
CA LEU A 185 13.85 0.92 -0.01
C LEU A 185 15.13 1.59 0.51
N TYR A 186 15.20 2.92 0.43
CA TYR A 186 16.32 3.68 0.96
C TYR A 186 16.43 3.55 2.49
N GLU A 187 15.32 3.55 3.23
CA GLU A 187 15.34 3.39 4.70
C GLU A 187 16.07 2.12 5.18
N GLY A 188 16.26 1.13 4.29
CA GLY A 188 17.02 -0.09 4.57
C GLY A 188 18.42 -0.18 3.94
N ASN A 189 18.90 0.84 3.21
CA ASN A 189 20.14 0.75 2.41
C ASN A 189 21.03 2.02 2.46
N ASP A 190 20.84 2.85 3.50
CA ASP A 190 21.67 3.97 3.97
C ASP A 190 21.91 5.20 3.06
N GLU A 191 21.76 5.14 1.73
CA GLU A 191 21.99 6.31 0.86
C GLU A 191 20.74 6.75 0.08
N LEU A 192 20.26 7.96 0.40
CA LEU A 192 19.16 8.62 -0.29
C LEU A 192 19.72 9.36 -1.49
N THR A 193 19.37 8.94 -2.70
CA THR A 193 19.87 9.55 -3.94
C THR A 193 19.02 10.75 -4.38
N GLU A 194 19.61 11.68 -5.15
CA GLU A 194 18.87 12.80 -5.76
C GLU A 194 17.74 12.34 -6.67
N GLU A 195 17.88 11.18 -7.31
CA GLU A 195 16.81 10.59 -8.13
C GLU A 195 15.55 10.29 -7.29
N ILE A 196 15.73 9.74 -6.09
CA ILE A 196 14.62 9.45 -5.18
C ILE A 196 13.99 10.77 -4.69
N ILE A 197 14.81 11.77 -4.35
CA ILE A 197 14.33 13.09 -3.92
C ILE A 197 13.51 13.77 -5.02
N GLU A 198 13.99 13.72 -6.27
CA GLU A 198 13.26 14.29 -7.41
C GLU A 198 11.95 13.54 -7.65
N GLN A 199 11.93 12.20 -7.56
CA GLN A 199 10.69 11.43 -7.65
C GLN A 199 9.68 11.81 -6.56
N ILE A 200 10.13 11.99 -5.31
CA ILE A 200 9.28 12.45 -4.19
C ILE A 200 8.73 13.84 -4.50
N LYS A 201 9.56 14.74 -5.03
CA LYS A 201 9.15 16.10 -5.41
C LYS A 201 8.10 16.07 -6.54
N ILE A 202 8.29 15.24 -7.57
CA ILE A 202 7.31 15.04 -8.64
C ILE A 202 5.96 14.58 -8.06
N ALA A 203 5.98 13.57 -7.18
CA ALA A 203 4.77 13.05 -6.56
C ALA A 203 4.05 14.12 -5.71
N LYS A 204 4.80 14.88 -4.89
CA LYS A 204 4.29 16.02 -4.12
C LYS A 204 3.68 17.09 -5.03
N THR A 205 4.30 17.41 -6.16
CA THR A 205 3.77 18.41 -7.10
C THR A 205 2.51 17.94 -7.81
N LYS A 206 2.39 16.64 -8.12
CA LYS A 206 1.20 16.05 -8.75
C LYS A 206 0.02 15.89 -7.79
N ASP A 207 0.28 15.72 -6.49
CA ASP A 207 -0.77 15.55 -5.46
C ASP A 207 -0.47 16.45 -4.24
N PRO A 208 -0.64 17.78 -4.36
CA PRO A 208 -0.22 18.75 -3.33
C PRO A 208 -0.98 18.62 -2.01
N ASP A 209 -2.21 18.08 -2.03
CA ASP A 209 -3.04 17.87 -0.84
C ASP A 209 -2.68 16.58 -0.08
N ASN A 210 -1.69 15.83 -0.56
CA ASN A 210 -1.23 14.59 0.05
C ASN A 210 -0.26 14.87 1.21
N LEU A 211 -0.81 15.00 2.42
CA LEU A 211 -0.05 15.31 3.64
C LEU A 211 1.07 14.29 3.92
N HIS A 212 0.86 13.02 3.58
CA HIS A 212 1.86 11.98 3.74
C HIS A 212 3.05 12.22 2.79
N MET A 213 2.80 12.57 1.52
CA MET A 213 3.87 12.94 0.59
C MET A 213 4.63 14.20 1.00
N LEU A 214 3.95 15.20 1.57
CA LEU A 214 4.62 16.37 2.16
C LEU A 214 5.59 15.94 3.27
N THR A 215 5.14 15.04 4.15
CA THR A 215 5.97 14.54 5.25
C THR A 215 7.17 13.72 4.77
N ILE A 216 6.99 12.85 3.76
CA ILE A 216 8.09 12.11 3.13
C ILE A 216 9.12 13.09 2.54
N TYR A 217 8.66 14.14 1.86
CA TYR A 217 9.54 15.16 1.28
C TYR A 217 10.38 15.86 2.36
N TRP A 218 9.78 16.21 3.51
CA TRP A 218 10.51 16.83 4.61
C TRP A 218 11.54 15.90 5.24
N ASN A 219 11.20 14.63 5.46
CA ASN A 219 12.17 13.62 5.91
C ASN A 219 13.34 13.46 4.91
N ALA A 220 13.04 13.42 3.62
CA ALA A 220 14.05 13.32 2.56
C ALA A 220 15.02 14.52 2.60
N LEU A 221 14.50 15.76 2.69
CA LEU A 221 15.34 16.95 2.78
C LEU A 221 16.17 16.98 4.07
N ALA A 222 15.59 16.62 5.20
CA ALA A 222 16.31 16.59 6.46
C ALA A 222 17.45 15.57 6.46
N LYS A 223 17.24 14.41 5.83
CA LYS A 223 18.27 13.38 5.69
C LYS A 223 19.50 13.87 4.92
N VAL A 224 19.32 14.65 3.85
CA VAL A 224 20.44 15.21 3.06
C VAL A 224 20.94 16.56 3.57
N GLY A 225 20.59 16.93 4.81
CA GLY A 225 21.05 18.18 5.43
C GLY A 225 20.45 19.46 4.83
N ARG A 226 19.34 19.34 4.09
CA ARG A 226 18.62 20.45 3.44
C ARG A 226 17.39 20.92 4.22
N LYS A 227 17.25 20.52 5.49
CA LYS A 227 16.20 21.06 6.36
C LYS A 227 16.45 22.52 6.73
N THR A 228 15.38 23.27 6.91
CA THR A 228 15.39 24.64 7.46
C THR A 228 14.67 24.65 8.81
N GLU A 229 14.74 25.77 9.54
CA GLU A 229 13.93 25.95 10.75
C GLU A 229 12.42 25.94 10.43
N GLU A 230 12.04 26.41 9.25
CA GLU A 230 10.66 26.37 8.75
C GLU A 230 10.15 24.94 8.57
N THR A 231 11.01 24.00 8.12
CA THR A 231 10.63 22.59 7.96
C THR A 231 10.08 21.97 9.25
N VAL A 232 10.65 22.30 10.41
CA VAL A 232 10.17 21.76 11.71
C VAL A 232 8.78 22.31 12.04
N ARG A 233 8.56 23.61 11.83
CA ARG A 233 7.26 24.24 12.04
C ARG A 233 6.19 23.63 11.12
N GLU A 234 6.51 23.46 9.84
CA GLU A 234 5.58 22.85 8.88
C GLU A 234 5.21 21.41 9.26
N VAL A 235 6.14 20.61 9.79
CA VAL A 235 5.83 19.25 10.25
C VAL A 235 4.89 19.25 11.47
N HIS A 236 5.02 20.21 12.38
CA HIS A 236 4.03 20.42 13.46
C HIS A 236 2.65 20.79 12.91
N ASP A 237 2.61 21.70 11.93
CA ASP A 237 1.35 22.11 11.29
C ASP A 237 0.70 20.93 10.54
N LEU A 238 1.48 20.06 9.90
CA LEU A 238 1.00 18.84 9.25
C LEU A 238 0.37 17.88 10.26
N ALA A 239 0.95 17.74 11.45
CA ALA A 239 0.40 16.88 12.52
C ALA A 239 -1.02 17.32 12.92
N GLN A 240 -1.26 18.63 12.96
CA GLN A 240 -2.57 19.20 13.28
C GLN A 240 -3.61 18.99 12.16
N GLN A 241 -3.15 18.88 10.92
CA GLN A 241 -3.97 18.70 9.72
C GLN A 241 -4.28 17.24 9.39
N LEU A 242 -3.70 16.28 10.12
CA LEU A 242 -3.94 14.86 9.89
C LEU A 242 -5.45 14.53 9.89
N LYS A 243 -5.84 13.79 8.87
CA LYS A 243 -7.18 13.22 8.74
C LYS A 243 -7.36 12.06 9.73
N PRO A 244 -8.60 11.62 10.01
CA PRO A 244 -8.87 10.51 10.92
C PRO A 244 -8.16 9.18 10.57
N ASP A 245 -7.75 9.01 9.31
CA ASP A 245 -6.98 7.85 8.84
C ASP A 245 -5.50 7.88 9.24
N LEU A 246 -5.05 9.01 9.81
CA LEU A 246 -3.71 9.25 10.36
C LEU A 246 -2.57 8.91 9.38
N ASP A 247 -2.82 9.07 8.08
CA ASP A 247 -1.82 8.78 7.07
C ASP A 247 -0.60 9.70 7.21
N GLY A 248 0.60 9.13 7.19
CA GLY A 248 1.85 9.86 7.41
C GLY A 248 2.19 10.17 8.88
N LEU A 249 1.36 9.78 9.87
CA LEU A 249 1.67 9.98 11.29
C LEU A 249 3.04 9.39 11.69
N GLY A 250 3.35 8.19 11.20
CA GLY A 250 4.63 7.54 11.47
C GLY A 250 5.82 8.38 11.01
N ASP A 251 5.73 8.95 9.81
CA ASP A 251 6.78 9.80 9.23
C ASP A 251 6.90 11.16 9.95
N ILE A 252 5.79 11.71 10.45
CA ILE A 252 5.78 12.94 11.26
C ILE A 252 6.52 12.69 12.58
N LEU A 253 6.13 11.65 13.33
CA LEU A 253 6.76 11.36 14.61
C LEU A 253 8.22 10.94 14.43
N HIS A 254 8.54 10.23 13.34
CA HIS A 254 9.91 9.92 12.97
C HIS A 254 10.73 11.19 12.76
N PHE A 255 10.23 12.14 11.97
CA PHE A 255 10.87 13.42 11.72
C PHE A 255 11.14 14.17 13.02
N LEU A 256 10.09 14.39 13.83
CA LEU A 256 10.20 15.17 15.08
C LEU A 256 11.22 14.56 16.03
N ARG A 257 11.23 13.22 16.16
CA ARG A 257 12.20 12.52 17.01
C ARG A 257 13.65 12.73 16.57
N LEU A 258 13.92 12.75 15.27
CA LEU A 258 15.29 12.86 14.74
C LEU A 258 15.76 14.31 14.54
N HIS A 259 14.84 15.24 14.33
CA HIS A 259 15.17 16.58 13.82
C HIS A 259 14.66 17.74 14.67
N ASP A 260 13.85 17.48 15.68
CA ASP A 260 13.42 18.43 16.70
C ASP A 260 13.81 17.92 18.10
N SER A 261 12.99 17.07 18.72
CA SER A 261 13.33 16.35 19.95
C SER A 261 12.40 15.15 20.16
N LEU A 262 12.87 14.17 20.94
CA LEU A 262 12.03 13.03 21.33
C LEU A 262 10.80 13.48 22.15
N ASP A 263 10.94 14.45 23.05
CA ASP A 263 9.82 14.96 23.84
C ASP A 263 8.77 15.68 22.97
N SER A 264 9.20 16.37 21.91
CA SER A 264 8.31 16.94 20.90
C SER A 264 7.48 15.85 20.18
N ALA A 265 8.13 14.77 19.74
CA ALA A 265 7.44 13.63 19.14
C ALA A 265 6.44 12.96 20.10
N LEU A 266 6.77 12.89 21.40
CA LEU A 266 5.86 12.36 22.42
C LEU A 266 4.67 13.28 22.65
N GLN A 267 4.89 14.59 22.75
CA GLN A 267 3.81 15.57 22.91
C GLN A 267 2.79 15.46 21.77
N VAL A 268 3.27 15.44 20.52
CA VAL A 268 2.40 15.29 19.34
C VAL A 268 1.70 13.94 19.35
N GLY A 269 2.41 12.85 19.66
CA GLY A 269 1.81 11.51 19.74
C GLY A 269 0.71 11.39 20.81
N GLU A 270 0.95 11.95 22.01
CA GLU A 270 -0.02 11.99 23.11
C GLU A 270 -1.25 12.82 22.76
N GLU A 271 -1.06 13.94 22.06
CA GLU A 271 -2.15 14.78 21.56
C GLU A 271 -3.01 14.04 20.54
N ILE A 272 -2.40 13.36 19.58
CA ILE A 272 -3.12 12.60 18.55
C ILE A 272 -3.88 11.44 19.18
N VAL A 273 -3.31 10.72 20.15
CA VAL A 273 -4.03 9.67 20.90
C VAL A 273 -5.21 10.26 21.67
N ARG A 274 -5.09 11.46 22.24
CA ARG A 274 -6.21 12.13 22.92
C ARG A 274 -7.33 12.51 21.96
N LYS A 275 -6.99 12.98 20.75
CA LYS A 275 -7.95 13.36 19.70
C LYS A 275 -8.58 12.13 19.03
N HIS A 276 -7.84 11.04 18.90
CA HIS A 276 -8.21 9.81 18.20
C HIS A 276 -8.03 8.55 19.08
N PRO A 277 -8.73 8.45 20.23
CA PRO A 277 -8.47 7.42 21.24
C PRO A 277 -8.81 5.99 20.81
N PHE A 278 -9.57 5.81 19.73
CA PHE A 278 -9.94 4.51 19.19
C PHE A 278 -9.04 4.05 18.03
N GLU A 279 -8.20 4.94 17.50
CA GLU A 279 -7.33 4.59 16.37
C GLU A 279 -6.12 3.78 16.83
N ARG A 280 -5.97 2.57 16.27
CA ARG A 280 -4.85 1.68 16.60
C ARG A 280 -3.51 2.29 16.19
N GLU A 281 -3.46 2.95 15.03
CA GLU A 281 -2.23 3.55 14.51
C GLU A 281 -1.69 4.65 15.42
N ALA A 282 -2.57 5.51 15.98
CA ALA A 282 -2.16 6.52 16.96
C ALA A 282 -1.43 5.91 18.16
N LYS A 283 -2.02 4.86 18.76
CA LYS A 283 -1.45 4.16 19.91
C LYS A 283 -0.14 3.46 19.56
N LYS A 284 -0.09 2.81 18.40
CA LYS A 284 1.09 2.10 17.91
C LYS A 284 2.26 3.07 17.70
N GLN A 285 2.03 4.21 17.06
CA GLN A 285 3.07 5.21 16.79
C GLN A 285 3.56 5.88 18.08
N LEU A 286 2.66 6.22 19.01
CA LEU A 286 3.05 6.71 20.34
C LEU A 286 3.87 5.67 21.12
N ALA A 287 3.47 4.38 21.09
CA ALA A 287 4.22 3.31 21.73
C ALA A 287 5.64 3.17 21.15
N LEU A 288 5.82 3.38 19.84
CA LEU A 288 7.14 3.42 19.22
C LEU A 288 8.00 4.59 19.74
N CYS A 289 7.43 5.77 19.94
CA CYS A 289 8.15 6.89 20.56
C CYS A 289 8.59 6.57 21.99
N TYR A 290 7.72 5.99 22.83
CA TYR A 290 8.11 5.58 24.19
C TYR A 290 9.18 4.48 24.17
N LYS A 291 9.11 3.54 23.23
CA LYS A 291 10.17 2.53 23.05
C LYS A 291 11.53 3.19 22.80
N TRP A 292 11.59 4.21 21.95
CA TRP A 292 12.82 4.98 21.71
C TRP A 292 13.28 5.75 22.95
N LYS A 293 12.36 6.32 23.74
CA LYS A 293 12.70 6.93 25.04
C LYS A 293 13.43 5.97 25.97
N ILE A 294 12.91 4.76 26.09
CA ILE A 294 13.53 3.72 26.92
C ILE A 294 14.94 3.38 26.41
N PHE A 295 15.11 3.22 25.09
CA PHE A 295 16.43 2.94 24.51
C PHE A 295 17.44 4.08 24.73
N GLU A 296 17.04 5.34 24.57
CA GLU A 296 17.92 6.49 24.82
C GLU A 296 18.34 6.59 26.29
N MET A 297 17.42 6.31 27.22
CA MET A 297 17.71 6.26 28.65
C MET A 297 18.71 5.15 29.00
N GLN A 298 18.54 3.95 28.41
CA GLN A 298 19.44 2.82 28.62
C GLN A 298 20.85 3.12 28.09
N ASN A 299 20.95 3.67 26.87
CA ASN A 299 22.24 4.05 26.28
C ASN A 299 22.94 5.17 27.04
N SER A 300 22.17 6.11 27.61
CA SER A 300 22.71 7.20 28.44
C SER A 300 23.22 6.66 29.79
N SER A 301 22.54 5.68 30.38
CA SER A 301 22.94 5.04 31.64
C SER A 301 24.24 4.24 31.49
N ILE A 302 24.47 3.62 30.34
CA ILE A 302 25.70 2.87 30.02
C ILE A 302 26.91 3.78 29.77
N LYS A 303 26.69 5.03 29.29
CA LYS A 303 27.79 5.99 29.07
C LYS A 303 28.27 6.69 30.34
N VAL A 304 27.50 6.61 31.42
CA VAL A 304 27.79 7.26 32.71
C VAL A 304 28.37 6.26 33.74
N SER A 305 28.39 4.97 33.41
CA SER A 305 29.05 3.89 34.17
C SER A 305 30.43 3.56 33.61
#